data_AF-A0A969C789-F1
#
_entry.id   AF-A0A969C789-F1
#
_cell.length_a   1.000
_cell.length_b   1.000
_cell.length_c   1.000
_cell.angle_alpha   90.00
_cell.angle_beta   90.00
_cell.angle_gamma   90.00
#
_symmetry.space_group_name_H-M   'P 1'
#
loop_
_entity.id
_entity.type
_entity.pdbx_description
1 polymer ?
#
loop_
_entity_poly.entity_id
_entity_poly.type
_entity_poly.pdbx_seq_one_letter_code
_entity_poly.pdbx_strand_id
1 'polypeptide(L)'
;MKHARQHRSDHPLRRLHFAAGIPPRRLRARSAARVGSTAAICSGVKRLIETFAKSNLRIFLALLALVMAAQSAGAVGTAMLAWNRNPESNVAGYRVYYGSKAGSYSQVVDVGNQIQAEIVNLAPGNVYYFVVTAYNTSGDESMPSAEVFKVMPANQPPVVSLQSSLGAVALVAPASLSIEALATDTDGTVMKVEFFQNGQKVATDLSAPFVLPWSSTAAGSYSIMAVATDNSGATGQSASLVIQVTAPSFGITRMNGDGTFQFTAETSGSEASVVEVSEDCRTWSAMSKITVMEDGGFLDPDAPNLRKRFYRVRSGGVLLSNVVGFARIAAPAGYSIIGSQFVNGSNTMNEVFGNAPEGATFFKYDAVRKQFAVNNYFGPSFGWDQRGQVLLPGEAGFLYNPATNAVDIVLQGRLPLGRSTVPMHAGYSIVCHPMPMSGVVGRDLDYPQTEGDILFRYRKGRFLISNYFESVKRWDFPPDLNVGEGFYLYRQVAGTWERNFSVGQ
;
A
#
# COMPACT_ATOMS: atom_id res chain seq x y z
N MET A 1 -59.69 -6.55 25.40
CA MET A 1 -60.14 -6.58 26.81
C MET A 1 -58.95 -6.24 27.72
N LYS A 2 -59.17 -5.54 28.84
CA LYS A 2 -58.20 -5.28 29.96
C LYS A 2 -56.94 -4.49 29.54
N HIS A 3 -56.69 -3.27 30.05
CA HIS A 3 -56.22 -2.87 31.40
C HIS A 3 -54.74 -3.24 31.70
N ALA A 4 -53.90 -2.42 32.35
CA ALA A 4 -53.94 -0.96 32.67
C ALA A 4 -52.67 -0.50 33.45
N ARG A 5 -52.37 0.82 33.45
CA ARG A 5 -51.52 1.57 34.43
C ARG A 5 -50.02 1.20 34.44
N GLN A 6 -49.06 2.00 34.94
CA GLN A 6 -48.95 3.41 35.42
C GLN A 6 -47.52 3.92 35.01
N HIS A 7 -46.98 5.13 35.23
CA HIS A 7 -47.21 6.30 36.13
C HIS A 7 -47.17 7.60 35.24
N ARG A 8 -47.04 8.91 35.58
CA ARG A 8 -46.57 9.77 36.71
C ARG A 8 -45.05 9.74 36.99
N SER A 9 -44.36 10.79 37.47
CA SER A 9 -44.71 12.15 38.00
C SER A 9 -43.38 12.96 38.16
N ASP A 10 -43.27 14.30 38.06
CA ASP A 10 -44.24 15.38 37.79
C ASP A 10 -43.56 16.72 37.33
N HIS A 11 -44.29 17.85 37.43
CA HIS A 11 -43.98 19.29 37.25
C HIS A 11 -42.98 19.92 38.29
N PRO A 12 -42.81 21.27 38.56
CA PRO A 12 -43.63 22.47 38.18
C PRO A 12 -43.03 23.92 38.00
N LEU A 13 -43.64 24.69 37.06
CA LEU A 13 -44.16 26.10 37.22
C LEU A 13 -43.14 27.29 37.45
N ARG A 14 -43.44 28.63 37.40
CA ARG A 14 -44.67 29.48 37.18
C ARG A 14 -44.36 30.98 36.86
N ARG A 15 -45.11 31.63 35.92
CA ARG A 15 -45.66 33.05 35.89
C ARG A 15 -44.71 34.28 36.14
N LEU A 16 -45.00 35.58 35.94
CA LEU A 16 -45.83 36.51 35.09
C LEU A 16 -45.23 37.97 35.29
N HIS A 17 -45.73 39.17 34.90
CA HIS A 17 -46.99 39.75 34.35
C HIS A 17 -46.73 41.12 33.63
N PHE A 18 -47.58 41.48 32.65
CA PHE A 18 -48.25 42.77 32.28
C PHE A 18 -47.81 44.16 32.88
N ALA A 19 -48.03 45.33 32.24
CA ALA A 19 -48.44 45.70 30.86
C ALA A 19 -48.45 47.25 30.59
N ALA A 20 -48.52 47.60 29.29
CA ALA A 20 -49.18 48.77 28.65
C ALA A 20 -48.72 50.25 28.89
N GLY A 21 -48.58 50.98 27.77
CA GLY A 21 -48.49 52.45 27.67
C GLY A 21 -48.42 52.90 26.19
N ILE A 22 -49.21 53.88 25.75
CA ILE A 22 -49.45 54.22 24.32
C ILE A 22 -49.00 55.67 23.99
N PRO A 23 -48.45 55.95 22.77
CA PRO A 23 -47.77 57.22 22.43
C PRO A 23 -48.69 58.27 21.77
N PRO A 24 -48.18 59.50 21.49
CA PRO A 24 -47.72 59.85 20.13
C PRO A 24 -46.46 60.78 20.16
N ARG A 25 -45.90 61.41 19.10
CA ARG A 25 -46.50 62.00 17.88
C ARG A 25 -45.47 62.31 16.76
N ARG A 26 -45.74 61.76 15.57
CA ARG A 26 -45.53 62.25 14.17
C ARG A 26 -44.54 63.39 13.86
N LEU A 27 -43.79 63.22 12.76
CA LEU A 27 -43.89 64.07 11.55
C LEU A 27 -43.36 63.36 10.27
N ARG A 28 -43.69 63.89 9.08
CA ARG A 28 -43.18 63.50 7.73
C ARG A 28 -42.22 64.62 7.24
N ALA A 29 -41.46 64.57 6.12
CA ALA A 29 -41.48 63.68 4.95
C ALA A 29 -40.15 63.69 4.12
N ARG A 30 -39.92 62.61 3.37
CA ARG A 30 -39.30 62.49 2.01
C ARG A 30 -37.95 63.18 1.62
N SER A 31 -37.05 62.32 1.12
CA SER A 31 -36.03 62.57 0.04
C SER A 31 -34.79 63.43 0.40
N ALA A 32 -33.59 63.28 -0.22
CA ALA A 32 -33.17 62.44 -1.36
C ALA A 32 -31.68 61.99 -1.30
N ALA A 33 -31.33 60.95 -2.08
CA ALA A 33 -30.05 60.67 -2.76
C ALA A 33 -28.66 60.58 -2.03
N ARG A 34 -28.04 59.39 -2.21
CA ARG A 34 -26.61 59.08 -2.50
C ARG A 34 -25.44 59.26 -1.48
N VAL A 35 -24.92 58.09 -1.05
CA VAL A 35 -23.50 57.62 -1.12
C VAL A 35 -22.37 58.42 -0.43
N GLY A 36 -21.65 57.75 0.51
CA GLY A 36 -20.42 58.30 1.12
C GLY A 36 -19.62 57.32 2.03
N SER A 37 -18.98 56.31 1.45
CA SER A 37 -17.84 55.52 1.98
C SER A 37 -17.69 55.22 3.50
N THR A 38 -18.08 54.02 3.92
CA THR A 38 -17.53 53.34 5.13
C THR A 38 -16.15 52.70 4.91
N ALA A 39 -15.54 52.87 3.73
CA ALA A 39 -14.34 52.14 3.30
C ALA A 39 -13.01 52.60 3.93
N ALA A 40 -12.91 53.85 4.39
CA ALA A 40 -11.63 54.44 4.80
C ALA A 40 -11.05 53.79 6.07
N ILE A 41 -11.88 53.56 7.09
CA ILE A 41 -11.43 53.11 8.43
C ILE A 41 -10.84 51.69 8.38
N CYS A 42 -11.46 50.78 7.62
CA CYS A 42 -10.95 49.42 7.44
C CYS A 42 -9.61 49.35 6.68
N SER A 43 -9.31 50.31 5.79
CA SER A 43 -8.02 50.33 5.09
C SER A 43 -6.84 50.67 6.01
N GLY A 44 -7.03 51.60 6.96
CA GLY A 44 -5.98 52.00 7.90
C GLY A 44 -5.61 50.86 8.84
N VAL A 45 -6.61 50.18 9.41
CA VAL A 45 -6.41 49.04 10.32
C VAL A 45 -5.75 47.85 9.59
N LYS A 46 -6.16 47.53 8.35
CA LYS A 46 -5.46 46.51 7.54
C LYS A 46 -4.00 46.89 7.29
N ARG A 47 -3.70 48.13 6.91
CA ARG A 47 -2.31 48.57 6.67
C ARG A 47 -1.47 48.49 7.94
N LEU A 48 -2.03 48.83 9.10
CA LEU A 48 -1.33 48.75 10.38
C LEU A 48 -1.04 47.30 10.76
N ILE A 49 -2.04 46.41 10.68
CA ILE A 49 -1.90 44.97 10.99
C ILE A 49 -0.95 44.29 10.00
N GLU A 50 -1.04 44.56 8.69
CA GLU A 50 -0.10 44.01 7.71
C GLU A 50 1.33 44.51 7.92
N THR A 51 1.52 45.77 8.35
CA THR A 51 2.87 46.31 8.61
C THR A 51 3.45 45.73 9.90
N PHE A 52 2.65 45.57 10.96
CA PHE A 52 3.06 44.85 12.17
C PHE A 52 3.36 43.38 11.88
N ALA A 53 2.51 42.69 11.12
CA ALA A 53 2.71 41.30 10.73
C ALA A 53 3.96 41.12 9.85
N LYS A 54 4.22 42.03 8.89
CA LYS A 54 5.41 41.97 8.02
C LYS A 54 6.69 42.39 8.77
N SER A 55 6.60 43.30 9.73
CA SER A 55 7.72 43.66 10.62
C SER A 55 8.06 42.50 11.56
N ASN A 56 7.06 41.96 12.26
CA ASN A 56 7.24 40.83 13.17
C ASN A 56 7.63 39.55 12.42
N LEU A 57 7.13 39.31 11.20
CA LEU A 57 7.58 38.19 10.37
C LEU A 57 9.02 38.38 9.88
N ARG A 58 9.48 39.60 9.61
CA ARG A 58 10.90 39.86 9.31
C ARG A 58 11.79 39.69 10.53
N ILE A 59 11.37 40.16 11.70
CA ILE A 59 12.09 39.96 12.97
C ILE A 59 12.10 38.48 13.36
N PHE A 60 10.98 37.77 13.17
CA PHE A 60 10.86 36.34 13.44
C PHE A 60 11.63 35.49 12.42
N LEU A 61 11.65 35.85 11.13
CA LEU A 61 12.52 35.20 10.13
C LEU A 61 13.99 35.54 10.35
N ALA A 62 14.34 36.73 10.84
CA ALA A 62 15.71 37.07 11.20
C ALA A 62 16.16 36.34 12.47
N LEU A 63 15.31 36.22 13.50
CA LEU A 63 15.57 35.41 14.70
C LEU A 63 15.59 33.91 14.38
N LEU A 64 14.70 33.43 13.51
CA LEU A 64 14.71 32.04 13.05
C LEU A 64 15.95 31.77 12.19
N ALA A 65 16.37 32.69 11.32
CA ALA A 65 17.64 32.58 10.60
C ALA A 65 18.84 32.65 11.56
N LEU A 66 18.79 33.44 12.64
CA LEU A 66 19.83 33.50 13.66
C LEU A 66 19.90 32.18 14.47
N VAL A 67 18.74 31.59 14.80
CA VAL A 67 18.63 30.29 15.51
C VAL A 67 18.93 29.09 14.61
N MET A 68 18.72 29.19 13.30
CA MET A 68 19.12 28.18 12.31
C MET A 68 20.60 28.33 11.94
N ALA A 69 21.17 29.54 11.93
CA ALA A 69 22.60 29.78 11.77
C ALA A 69 23.39 29.41 13.05
N ALA A 70 22.77 29.47 14.23
CA ALA A 70 23.35 29.02 15.49
C ALA A 70 23.32 27.49 15.70
N GLN A 71 22.83 26.71 14.73
CA GLN A 71 22.79 25.24 14.79
C GLN A 71 23.98 24.55 14.10
N SER A 72 24.98 25.30 13.63
CA SER A 72 26.31 24.72 13.35
C SER A 72 27.09 24.51 14.67
N ALA A 73 26.60 23.60 15.51
CA ALA A 73 27.40 22.99 16.56
C ALA A 73 28.41 22.03 15.91
N GLY A 74 29.44 22.61 15.28
CA GLY A 74 30.60 21.89 14.77
C GLY A 74 31.33 21.17 15.90
N ALA A 75 32.05 20.08 15.61
CA ALA A 75 32.91 19.44 16.58
C ALA A 75 33.87 20.49 17.14
N VAL A 76 33.80 20.68 18.46
CA VAL A 76 34.45 21.78 19.17
C VAL A 76 35.93 21.47 19.26
N GLY A 77 36.67 21.82 18.20
CA GLY A 77 38.12 21.73 18.20
C GLY A 77 38.71 22.63 19.27
N THR A 78 39.71 22.12 20.00
CA THR A 78 40.36 22.87 21.08
C THR A 78 41.86 23.05 20.84
N ALA A 79 42.45 24.09 21.41
CA ALA A 79 43.89 24.32 21.44
C ALA A 79 44.37 24.52 22.89
N MET A 80 45.05 23.51 23.43
CA MET A 80 45.81 23.64 24.68
C MET A 80 47.08 24.45 24.41
N LEU A 81 47.21 25.60 25.07
CA LEU A 81 48.38 26.45 25.08
C LEU A 81 49.02 26.42 26.47
N ALA A 82 50.34 26.51 26.54
CA ALA A 82 51.08 26.64 27.78
C ALA A 82 52.32 27.53 27.57
N TRP A 83 52.70 28.30 28.58
CA TRP A 83 53.83 29.23 28.54
C TRP A 83 54.56 29.27 29.88
N ASN A 84 55.80 29.77 29.87
CA ASN A 84 56.56 29.97 31.10
C ASN A 84 56.04 31.22 31.83
N ARG A 85 56.00 31.17 33.16
CA ARG A 85 55.66 32.34 33.99
C ARG A 85 56.72 33.43 33.85
N ASN A 86 56.28 34.66 33.63
CA ASN A 86 57.10 35.86 33.70
C ASN A 86 57.79 36.02 35.08
N PRO A 87 59.08 36.42 35.13
CA PRO A 87 59.80 36.60 36.38
C PRO A 87 59.40 37.88 37.16
N GLU A 88 58.70 38.83 36.53
CA GLU A 88 58.31 40.09 37.15
C GLU A 88 57.23 39.91 38.23
N SER A 89 57.46 40.46 39.42
CA SER A 89 56.60 40.25 40.60
C SER A 89 55.25 41.00 40.56
N ASN A 90 55.02 41.85 39.57
CA ASN A 90 53.80 42.66 39.40
C ASN A 90 52.83 42.11 38.34
N VAL A 91 53.09 40.92 37.77
CA VAL A 91 52.19 40.27 36.80
C VAL A 91 50.92 39.80 37.50
N ALA A 92 49.77 40.35 37.06
CA ALA A 92 48.45 40.03 37.58
C ALA A 92 47.76 38.90 36.79
N GLY A 93 48.07 38.77 35.50
CA GLY A 93 47.56 37.68 34.66
C GLY A 93 48.06 37.74 33.22
N TYR A 94 47.41 36.97 32.35
CA TYR A 94 47.73 36.85 30.93
C TYR A 94 46.47 36.94 30.06
N ARG A 95 46.64 37.36 28.80
CA ARG A 95 45.61 37.32 27.76
C ARG A 95 46.10 36.54 26.57
N VAL A 96 45.28 35.60 26.10
CA VAL A 96 45.49 34.87 24.85
C VAL A 96 44.74 35.57 23.74
N TYR A 97 45.45 36.08 22.75
CA TYR A 97 44.88 36.65 21.54
C TYR A 97 44.96 35.62 20.41
N TYR A 98 43.89 35.47 19.63
CA TYR A 98 43.89 34.55 18.49
C TYR A 98 43.04 34.99 17.30
N GLY A 99 43.31 34.40 16.13
CA GLY A 99 42.61 34.67 14.87
C GLY A 99 42.97 33.67 13.77
N SER A 100 42.23 33.69 12.66
CA SER A 100 42.43 32.78 11.51
C SER A 100 43.46 33.27 10.48
N LYS A 101 44.24 34.30 10.82
CA LYS A 101 45.26 34.91 9.96
C LYS A 101 46.45 35.38 10.80
N ALA A 102 47.66 35.05 10.35
CA ALA A 102 48.91 35.47 10.97
C ALA A 102 48.96 37.00 11.20
N GLY A 103 49.38 37.40 12.40
CA GLY A 103 49.48 38.79 12.83
C GLY A 103 48.15 39.54 12.96
N SER A 104 47.00 38.84 12.98
CA SER A 104 45.66 39.43 12.89
C SER A 104 44.66 38.75 13.82
N TYR A 105 44.80 39.00 15.12
CA TYR A 105 43.97 38.40 16.17
C TYR A 105 42.65 39.16 16.35
N SER A 106 41.53 38.48 16.12
CA SER A 106 40.18 39.05 16.21
C SER A 106 39.43 38.62 17.47
N GLN A 107 40.02 37.73 18.29
CA GLN A 107 39.47 37.19 19.52
C GLN A 107 40.49 37.30 20.65
N VAL A 108 40.01 37.42 21.90
CA VAL A 108 40.84 37.47 23.10
C VAL A 108 40.15 36.68 24.22
N VAL A 109 40.96 35.95 25.01
CA VAL A 109 40.54 35.31 26.25
C VAL A 109 41.46 35.79 27.36
N ASP A 110 40.90 36.46 28.38
CA ASP A 110 41.62 36.73 29.63
C ASP A 110 41.61 35.47 30.49
N VAL A 111 42.78 35.01 30.90
CA VAL A 111 42.98 33.75 31.61
C VAL A 111 43.49 33.95 33.04
N GLY A 112 43.59 35.21 33.49
CA GLY A 112 44.16 35.55 34.79
C GLY A 112 45.58 35.01 34.97
N ASN A 113 45.95 34.67 36.20
CA ASN A 113 47.32 34.21 36.54
C ASN A 113 47.59 32.71 36.24
N GLN A 114 46.88 32.15 35.26
CA GLN A 114 47.17 30.82 34.72
C GLN A 114 48.35 30.87 33.75
N ILE A 115 49.08 29.76 33.63
CA ILE A 115 50.20 29.58 32.68
C ILE A 115 49.88 28.61 31.53
N GLN A 116 48.61 28.23 31.44
CA GLN A 116 48.05 27.37 30.42
C GLN A 116 46.59 27.76 30.17
N ALA A 117 46.10 27.51 28.97
CA ALA A 117 44.72 27.77 28.58
C ALA A 117 44.25 26.79 27.49
N GLU A 118 43.01 26.34 27.58
CA GLU A 118 42.36 25.64 26.49
C GLU A 118 41.43 26.60 25.74
N ILE A 119 41.77 26.91 24.49
CA ILE A 119 40.91 27.70 23.59
C ILE A 119 39.96 26.74 22.90
N VAL A 120 38.67 26.82 23.23
CA VAL A 120 37.58 26.00 22.68
C VAL A 120 36.88 26.71 21.51
N ASN A 121 35.96 25.99 20.84
CA ASN A 121 35.14 26.49 19.72
C ASN A 121 35.95 26.88 18.47
N LEU A 122 37.09 26.22 18.23
CA LEU A 122 37.87 26.39 17.01
C LEU A 122 37.27 25.52 15.89
N ALA A 123 36.89 26.16 14.78
CA ALA A 123 36.19 25.50 13.69
C ALA A 123 37.10 24.52 12.92
N PRO A 124 36.65 23.27 12.65
CA PRO A 124 37.39 22.30 11.85
C PRO A 124 37.88 22.85 10.50
N GLY A 125 39.01 22.32 10.02
CA GLY A 125 39.64 22.67 8.74
C GLY A 125 40.36 24.02 8.69
N ASN A 126 40.32 24.83 9.75
CA ASN A 126 40.95 26.16 9.80
C ASN A 126 42.33 26.12 10.46
N VAL A 127 43.18 27.10 10.11
CA VAL A 127 44.41 27.40 10.84
C VAL A 127 44.15 28.58 11.78
N TYR A 128 44.49 28.42 13.06
CA TYR A 128 44.42 29.48 14.05
C TYR A 128 45.83 29.87 14.50
N TYR A 129 46.04 31.16 14.68
CA TYR A 129 47.28 31.79 15.14
C TYR A 129 47.03 32.40 16.51
N PHE A 130 47.99 32.26 17.42
CA PHE A 130 47.88 32.62 18.83
C PHE A 130 49.12 33.38 19.31
N VAL A 131 48.90 34.41 20.13
CA VAL A 131 49.93 35.04 20.96
C VAL A 131 49.42 35.25 22.39
N VAL A 132 50.34 35.37 23.33
CA VAL A 132 50.03 35.65 24.74
C VAL A 132 50.69 36.97 25.16
N THR A 133 49.96 37.84 25.86
CA THR A 133 50.51 38.97 26.61
C THR A 133 50.41 38.68 28.12
N ALA A 134 51.32 39.26 28.89
CA ALA A 134 51.17 39.38 30.35
C ALA A 134 50.65 40.78 30.68
N TYR A 135 49.73 40.89 31.66
CA TYR A 135 49.28 42.19 32.17
C TYR A 135 49.63 42.39 33.64
N ASN A 136 49.99 43.62 34.01
CA ASN A 136 50.38 43.98 35.37
C ASN A 136 49.16 44.35 36.25
N THR A 137 49.40 44.63 37.55
CA THR A 137 48.34 45.07 38.49
C THR A 137 47.66 46.41 38.16
N SER A 138 48.22 47.21 37.24
CA SER A 138 47.62 48.46 36.72
C SER A 138 46.82 48.23 35.42
N GLY A 139 46.92 47.05 34.82
CA GLY A 139 46.27 46.69 33.56
C GLY A 139 47.11 46.91 32.30
N ASP A 140 48.36 47.36 32.42
CA ASP A 140 49.26 47.51 31.27
C ASP A 140 49.70 46.14 30.74
N GLU A 141 49.68 45.97 29.41
CA GLU A 141 50.08 44.72 28.75
C GLU A 141 51.52 44.77 28.20
N SER A 142 52.16 43.59 28.20
CA SER A 142 53.45 43.36 27.56
C SER A 142 53.36 43.41 26.03
N MET A 143 54.52 43.44 25.36
CA MET A 143 54.59 42.96 23.98
C MET A 143 54.06 41.51 23.91
N PRO A 144 53.42 41.10 22.80
CA PRO A 144 52.99 39.71 22.61
C PRO A 144 54.17 38.74 22.54
N SER A 145 53.91 37.48 22.88
CA SER A 145 54.80 36.36 22.62
C SER A 145 55.14 36.22 21.12
N ALA A 146 56.10 35.33 20.81
CA ALA A 146 56.16 34.77 19.46
C ALA A 146 54.81 34.15 19.08
N GLU A 147 54.42 34.30 17.81
CA GLU A 147 53.20 33.69 17.27
C GLU A 147 53.39 32.18 17.11
N VAL A 148 52.41 31.42 17.61
CA VAL A 148 52.28 29.98 17.36
C VAL A 148 51.00 29.72 16.59
N PHE A 149 50.92 28.62 15.84
CA PHE A 149 49.72 28.24 15.10
C PHE A 149 49.29 26.80 15.37
N LYS A 150 48.00 26.53 15.23
CA LYS A 150 47.42 25.19 15.21
C LYS A 150 46.55 25.02 13.98
N VAL A 151 46.78 23.94 13.23
CA VAL A 151 45.87 23.47 12.18
C VAL A 151 44.81 22.60 12.85
N MET A 152 43.54 22.90 12.62
CA MET A 152 42.42 22.06 13.03
C MET A 152 42.12 21.07 11.89
N PRO A 153 42.05 19.76 12.15
CA PRO A 153 41.63 18.77 11.14
C PRO A 153 40.28 19.16 10.52
N ALA A 154 40.09 18.86 9.23
CA ALA A 154 38.78 18.96 8.60
C ALA A 154 37.92 17.76 9.00
N ASN A 155 36.67 18.02 9.39
CA ASN A 155 35.74 16.97 9.81
C ASN A 155 35.35 16.06 8.63
N GLN A 156 35.42 14.75 8.82
CA GLN A 156 34.98 13.77 7.81
C GLN A 156 33.52 13.37 8.05
N PRO A 157 32.69 13.17 7.00
CA PRO A 157 31.32 12.70 7.21
C PRO A 157 31.31 11.25 7.74
N PRO A 158 30.33 10.89 8.60
CA PRO A 158 30.22 9.52 9.12
C PRO A 158 29.91 8.52 8.00
N VAL A 159 30.30 7.26 8.18
CA VAL A 159 29.93 6.14 7.30
C VAL A 159 28.72 5.43 7.89
N VAL A 160 27.73 5.09 7.06
CA VAL A 160 26.52 4.36 7.50
C VAL A 160 26.10 3.28 6.51
N SER A 161 25.76 2.11 7.02
CA SER A 161 25.23 0.97 6.26
C SER A 161 23.98 0.39 6.91
N LEU A 162 23.09 -0.21 6.11
CA LEU A 162 21.86 -0.84 6.59
C LEU A 162 22.03 -2.35 6.65
N GLN A 163 21.60 -2.95 7.76
CA GLN A 163 21.42 -4.38 7.92
C GLN A 163 19.96 -4.69 8.29
N SER A 164 19.49 -5.90 7.98
CA SER A 164 18.15 -6.36 8.32
C SER A 164 18.19 -7.76 8.90
N SER A 165 17.32 -8.06 9.86
CA SER A 165 17.29 -9.36 10.55
C SER A 165 16.94 -10.57 9.66
N LEU A 166 16.52 -10.33 8.42
CA LEU A 166 16.15 -11.35 7.42
C LEU A 166 16.93 -11.22 6.10
N GLY A 167 17.86 -10.27 5.98
CA GLY A 167 18.55 -9.98 4.73
C GLY A 167 17.63 -9.50 3.59
N ALA A 168 17.98 -9.83 2.35
CA ALA A 168 17.24 -9.47 1.14
C ALA A 168 16.22 -10.56 0.74
N VAL A 169 15.26 -10.83 1.61
CA VAL A 169 14.17 -11.81 1.40
C VAL A 169 12.88 -11.10 1.01
N ALA A 170 12.11 -11.71 0.09
CA ALA A 170 10.75 -11.26 -0.21
C ALA A 170 9.82 -11.62 0.96
N LEU A 171 9.27 -10.61 1.62
CA LEU A 171 8.33 -10.78 2.72
C LEU A 171 6.90 -10.90 2.17
N VAL A 172 6.00 -11.54 2.91
CA VAL A 172 4.57 -11.61 2.55
C VAL A 172 3.78 -10.64 3.43
N ALA A 173 2.83 -9.89 2.86
CA ALA A 173 2.00 -8.97 3.63
C ALA A 173 1.01 -9.71 4.59
N PRO A 174 0.75 -9.18 5.81
CA PRO A 174 1.39 -8.02 6.43
C PRO A 174 2.80 -8.35 6.96
N ALA A 175 3.78 -7.56 6.53
CA ALA A 175 5.19 -7.76 6.81
C ALA A 175 5.70 -6.83 7.92
N SER A 176 6.67 -7.30 8.71
CA SER A 176 7.44 -6.49 9.67
C SER A 176 8.90 -6.92 9.66
N LEU A 177 9.80 -5.98 9.99
CA LEU A 177 11.26 -6.16 9.93
C LEU A 177 11.95 -5.22 10.92
N SER A 178 13.00 -5.70 11.60
CA SER A 178 13.94 -4.81 12.28
C SER A 178 15.09 -4.48 11.32
N ILE A 179 15.35 -3.18 11.13
CA ILE A 179 16.39 -2.66 10.25
C ILE A 179 17.36 -1.85 11.11
N GLU A 180 18.61 -2.28 11.18
CA GLU A 180 19.66 -1.62 11.95
C GLU A 180 20.54 -0.78 11.03
N ALA A 181 20.89 0.43 11.47
CA ALA A 181 21.85 1.29 10.80
C ALA A 181 23.20 1.25 11.54
N LEU A 182 24.14 0.47 11.01
CA LEU A 182 25.53 0.48 11.46
C LEU A 182 26.18 1.77 10.98
N ALA A 183 26.24 2.77 11.87
CA ALA A 183 26.82 4.08 11.62
C ALA A 183 28.08 4.28 12.49
N THR A 184 29.18 4.70 11.86
CA THR A 184 30.47 4.96 12.51
C THR A 184 31.07 6.26 12.02
N ASP A 185 31.71 7.00 12.92
CA ASP A 185 32.49 8.21 12.62
C ASP A 185 33.96 7.95 13.00
N THR A 186 34.90 8.57 12.28
CA THR A 186 36.35 8.34 12.40
C THR A 186 37.08 9.39 13.23
N ASP A 187 36.51 10.59 13.33
CA ASP A 187 37.10 11.75 14.02
C ASP A 187 36.13 12.40 15.01
N GLY A 188 34.87 11.95 15.05
CA GLY A 188 33.85 12.35 16.02
C GLY A 188 32.97 11.18 16.48
N THR A 189 31.67 11.47 16.61
CA THR A 189 30.62 10.57 17.10
C THR A 189 29.32 10.82 16.34
N VAL A 190 28.59 9.76 15.99
CA VAL A 190 27.27 9.86 15.34
C VAL A 190 26.23 10.31 16.36
N MET A 191 25.60 11.48 16.13
CA MET A 191 24.58 12.06 16.99
C MET A 191 23.15 11.61 16.64
N LYS A 192 22.91 11.22 15.39
CA LYS A 192 21.60 10.73 14.93
C LYS A 192 21.70 9.90 13.65
N VAL A 193 20.68 9.07 13.43
CA VAL A 193 20.38 8.47 12.12
C VAL A 193 18.94 8.81 11.72
N GLU A 194 18.77 9.38 10.54
CA GLU A 194 17.47 9.66 9.92
C GLU A 194 17.16 8.60 8.87
N PHE A 195 16.02 7.91 9.00
CA PHE A 195 15.60 6.85 8.09
C PHE A 195 14.54 7.36 7.10
N PHE A 196 14.70 7.00 5.83
CA PHE A 196 13.86 7.40 4.72
C PHE A 196 13.27 6.19 4.01
N GLN A 197 11.97 6.23 3.71
CA GLN A 197 11.28 5.27 2.85
C GLN A 197 10.84 5.97 1.56
N ASN A 198 11.24 5.44 0.40
CA ASN A 198 10.90 5.98 -0.93
C ASN A 198 11.20 7.49 -1.05
N GLY A 199 12.30 7.94 -0.43
CA GLY A 199 12.74 9.34 -0.38
C GLY A 199 12.05 10.23 0.65
N GLN A 200 11.04 9.75 1.40
CA GLN A 200 10.39 10.49 2.48
C GLN A 200 10.93 10.04 3.85
N LYS A 201 11.22 10.99 4.76
CA LYS A 201 11.69 10.63 6.11
C LYS A 201 10.57 9.96 6.90
N VAL A 202 10.85 8.79 7.47
CA VAL A 202 9.91 8.01 8.29
C VAL A 202 10.30 7.93 9.76
N ALA A 203 11.59 8.01 10.10
CA ALA A 203 12.06 7.96 11.49
C ALA A 203 13.32 8.81 11.72
N THR A 204 13.65 9.03 12.98
CA THR A 204 14.91 9.62 13.43
C THR A 204 15.25 8.97 14.77
N ASP A 205 16.42 8.35 14.84
CA ASP A 205 16.98 7.74 16.05
C ASP A 205 18.17 8.60 16.52
N LEU A 206 18.33 8.71 17.84
CA LEU A 206 19.32 9.56 18.53
C LEU A 206 20.27 8.73 19.41
N SER A 207 20.14 7.40 19.42
CA SER A 207 20.90 6.51 20.30
C SER A 207 21.28 5.21 19.61
N ALA A 208 22.55 4.81 19.71
CA ALA A 208 22.98 3.50 19.23
C ALA A 208 22.51 2.36 20.17
N PRO A 209 22.14 1.17 19.65
CA PRO A 209 22.08 0.79 18.24
C PRO A 209 20.91 1.48 17.52
N PHE A 210 21.18 2.10 16.37
CA PHE A 210 20.19 2.89 15.64
C PHE A 210 19.24 1.98 14.85
N VAL A 211 17.95 1.95 15.18
CA VAL A 211 17.01 0.94 14.66
C VAL A 211 15.72 1.57 14.11
N LEU A 212 15.34 1.14 12.91
CA LEU A 212 14.02 1.35 12.33
C LEU A 212 13.15 0.08 12.53
N PRO A 213 12.13 0.10 13.39
CA PRO A 213 11.07 -0.89 13.39
C PRO A 213 10.16 -0.65 12.18
N TRP A 214 10.33 -1.45 11.14
CA TRP A 214 9.62 -1.31 9.86
C TRP A 214 8.44 -2.27 9.75
N SER A 215 7.35 -1.84 9.09
CA SER A 215 6.23 -2.70 8.72
C SER A 215 5.45 -2.19 7.51
N SER A 216 4.73 -3.09 6.83
CA SER A 216 3.74 -2.74 5.82
C SER A 216 2.64 -3.80 5.69
N THR A 217 1.40 -3.34 5.57
CA THR A 217 0.22 -4.17 5.27
C THR A 217 -0.02 -4.37 3.76
N ALA A 218 0.77 -3.72 2.90
CA ALA A 218 0.56 -3.70 1.46
C ALA A 218 1.75 -4.30 0.69
N ALA A 219 1.43 -5.07 -0.35
CA ALA A 219 2.42 -5.54 -1.33
C ALA A 219 3.04 -4.37 -2.11
N GLY A 220 4.33 -4.49 -2.44
CA GLY A 220 5.08 -3.47 -3.15
C GLY A 220 6.59 -3.54 -2.90
N SER A 221 7.31 -2.68 -3.61
CA SER A 221 8.75 -2.48 -3.43
C SER A 221 8.98 -1.24 -2.57
N TYR A 222 9.71 -1.39 -1.47
CA TYR A 222 10.03 -0.31 -0.52
C TYR A 222 11.54 -0.09 -0.50
N SER A 223 11.98 1.14 -0.78
CA SER A 223 13.39 1.53 -0.73
C SER A 223 13.65 2.26 0.58
N ILE A 224 14.49 1.68 1.44
CA ILE A 224 14.90 2.22 2.74
C ILE A 224 16.33 2.76 2.64
N MET A 225 16.57 3.96 3.16
CA MET A 225 17.89 4.59 3.21
C MET A 225 18.10 5.25 4.59
N ALA A 226 19.31 5.17 5.13
CA ALA A 226 19.71 5.88 6.34
C ALA A 226 20.63 7.06 6.00
N VAL A 227 20.50 8.14 6.77
CA VAL A 227 21.41 9.29 6.77
C VAL A 227 21.93 9.47 8.20
N ALA A 228 23.22 9.23 8.41
CA ALA A 228 23.87 9.49 9.69
C ALA A 228 24.32 10.96 9.75
N THR A 229 24.32 11.55 10.94
CA THR A 229 24.90 12.89 11.19
C THR A 229 25.79 12.84 12.42
N ASP A 230 26.98 13.40 12.29
CA ASP A 230 28.00 13.47 13.35
C ASP A 230 27.75 14.63 14.34
N ASN A 231 28.65 14.78 15.31
CA ASN A 231 28.70 15.92 16.23
C ASN A 231 29.35 17.19 15.64
N SER A 232 29.48 17.26 14.30
CA SER A 232 29.78 18.48 13.53
C SER A 232 28.62 18.98 12.67
N GLY A 233 27.62 18.14 12.43
CA GLY A 233 26.56 18.38 11.45
C GLY A 233 26.89 17.95 10.02
N ALA A 234 28.00 17.23 9.77
CA ALA A 234 28.22 16.60 8.47
C ALA A 234 27.50 15.25 8.37
N THR A 235 27.19 14.81 7.14
CA THR A 235 26.20 13.75 6.90
C THR A 235 26.71 12.66 5.98
N GLY A 236 26.60 11.41 6.42
CA GLY A 236 26.79 10.21 5.60
C GLY A 236 25.46 9.64 5.12
N GLN A 237 25.44 8.98 3.96
CA GLN A 237 24.26 8.31 3.42
C GLN A 237 24.55 6.83 3.13
N SER A 238 23.59 5.96 3.42
CA SER A 238 23.71 4.53 3.12
C SER A 238 23.35 4.23 1.66
N ALA A 239 23.80 3.07 1.16
CA ALA A 239 23.12 2.45 0.03
C ALA A 239 21.65 2.14 0.39
N SER A 240 20.77 2.07 -0.61
CA SER A 240 19.36 1.74 -0.39
C SER A 240 19.15 0.24 -0.15
N LEU A 241 18.57 -0.12 0.98
CA LEU A 241 18.01 -1.46 1.23
C LEU A 241 16.65 -1.55 0.55
N VAL A 242 16.48 -2.50 -0.38
CA VAL A 242 15.21 -2.72 -1.08
C VAL A 242 14.49 -3.91 -0.48
N ILE A 243 13.30 -3.65 0.09
CA ILE A 243 12.41 -4.67 0.65
C ILE A 243 11.30 -4.94 -0.36
N GLN A 244 11.17 -6.20 -0.78
CA GLN A 244 10.02 -6.64 -1.57
C GLN A 244 8.96 -7.25 -0.65
N VAL A 245 7.73 -6.77 -0.77
CA VAL A 245 6.56 -7.37 -0.13
C VAL A 245 5.66 -7.96 -1.21
N THR A 246 5.48 -9.27 -1.23
CA THR A 246 4.43 -9.91 -2.02
C THR A 246 3.10 -9.82 -1.29
N ALA A 247 2.01 -9.79 -2.05
CA ALA A 247 0.70 -10.03 -1.46
C ALA A 247 0.60 -11.54 -1.17
N PRO A 248 0.05 -11.95 -0.03
CA PRO A 248 -0.20 -13.37 0.24
C PRO A 248 -1.03 -13.98 -0.89
N SER A 249 -0.83 -15.27 -1.17
CA SER A 249 -1.46 -15.92 -2.32
C SER A 249 -1.65 -17.43 -2.13
N PHE A 250 -2.64 -18.02 -2.80
CA PHE A 250 -2.71 -19.46 -2.98
C PHE A 250 -1.74 -19.95 -4.05
N GLY A 251 -1.01 -21.00 -3.73
CA GLY A 251 -0.08 -21.70 -4.62
C GLY A 251 -0.76 -22.85 -5.37
N ILE A 252 -0.40 -24.08 -5.03
CA ILE A 252 -0.96 -25.30 -5.66
C ILE A 252 -2.45 -25.40 -5.32
N THR A 253 -3.27 -25.85 -6.28
CA THR A 253 -4.68 -26.22 -6.08
C THR A 253 -4.96 -27.55 -6.75
N ARG A 254 -5.54 -28.53 -6.04
CA ARG A 254 -5.95 -29.82 -6.62
C ARG A 254 -7.17 -30.43 -5.96
N MET A 255 -8.04 -31.01 -6.77
CA MET A 255 -8.99 -32.04 -6.36
C MET A 255 -8.25 -33.37 -6.23
N ASN A 256 -8.35 -34.00 -5.06
CA ASN A 256 -7.80 -35.33 -4.80
C ASN A 256 -8.76 -36.44 -5.28
N GLY A 257 -8.26 -37.68 -5.37
CA GLY A 257 -9.03 -38.83 -5.87
C GLY A 257 -10.22 -39.26 -5.00
N ASP A 258 -10.25 -38.81 -3.73
CA ASP A 258 -11.38 -38.99 -2.80
C ASP A 258 -12.41 -37.85 -2.88
N GLY A 259 -12.18 -36.84 -3.73
CA GLY A 259 -13.02 -35.66 -3.87
C GLY A 259 -12.78 -34.56 -2.83
N THR A 260 -11.75 -34.67 -1.99
CA THR A 260 -11.30 -33.55 -1.14
C THR A 260 -10.57 -32.51 -1.99
N PHE A 261 -10.65 -31.23 -1.61
CA PHE A 261 -9.96 -30.14 -2.31
C PHE A 261 -8.79 -29.64 -1.47
N GLN A 262 -7.58 -29.68 -2.03
CA GLN A 262 -6.35 -29.25 -1.39
C GLN A 262 -5.81 -27.96 -2.03
N PHE A 263 -5.31 -27.04 -1.21
CA PHE A 263 -4.58 -25.86 -1.67
C PHE A 263 -3.45 -25.48 -0.70
N THR A 264 -2.37 -24.88 -1.19
CA THR A 264 -1.37 -24.20 -0.33
C THR A 264 -1.64 -22.70 -0.28
N ALA A 265 -1.30 -22.02 0.82
CA ALA A 265 -1.38 -20.56 0.91
C ALA A 265 -0.12 -19.98 1.55
N GLU A 266 0.51 -19.04 0.84
CA GLU A 266 1.64 -18.25 1.29
C GLU A 266 1.10 -17.05 2.09
N THR A 267 1.47 -16.95 3.38
CA THR A 267 1.08 -15.86 4.29
C THR A 267 2.31 -15.36 5.06
N SER A 268 2.17 -14.26 5.81
CA SER A 268 3.31 -13.62 6.49
C SER A 268 3.93 -14.45 7.64
N GLY A 269 3.23 -15.46 8.15
CA GLY A 269 3.61 -16.23 9.34
C GLY A 269 3.58 -15.44 10.67
N SER A 270 3.65 -14.11 10.61
CA SER A 270 3.60 -13.17 11.75
C SER A 270 2.19 -12.97 12.32
N GLU A 271 1.15 -13.29 11.55
CA GLU A 271 -0.23 -12.93 11.84
C GLU A 271 -1.20 -14.09 11.65
N ALA A 272 -2.27 -14.09 12.45
CA ALA A 272 -3.33 -15.08 12.36
C ALA A 272 -4.00 -15.02 10.97
N SER A 273 -4.14 -16.20 10.34
CA SER A 273 -4.65 -16.34 8.98
C SER A 273 -5.94 -17.17 8.97
N VAL A 274 -7.02 -16.60 8.44
CA VAL A 274 -8.37 -17.18 8.42
C VAL A 274 -8.76 -17.52 6.99
N VAL A 275 -9.13 -18.77 6.73
CA VAL A 275 -9.74 -19.18 5.45
C VAL A 275 -11.22 -18.80 5.47
N GLU A 276 -11.65 -18.03 4.47
CA GLU A 276 -13.04 -17.68 4.18
C GLU A 276 -13.52 -18.45 2.95
N VAL A 277 -14.74 -19.00 3.02
CA VAL A 277 -15.37 -19.80 1.96
C VAL A 277 -16.62 -19.14 1.38
N SER A 278 -16.94 -19.46 0.13
CA SER A 278 -18.12 -18.97 -0.59
C SER A 278 -18.63 -20.01 -1.61
N GLU A 279 -19.89 -19.89 -2.02
CA GLU A 279 -20.49 -20.63 -3.14
C GLU A 279 -20.97 -19.71 -4.28
N ASP A 280 -20.90 -18.39 -4.13
CA ASP A 280 -21.41 -17.39 -5.07
C ASP A 280 -20.40 -16.28 -5.44
N CYS A 281 -19.21 -16.31 -4.82
CA CYS A 281 -18.14 -15.29 -4.87
C CYS A 281 -18.55 -13.90 -4.33
N ARG A 282 -19.65 -13.80 -3.57
CA ARG A 282 -20.20 -12.54 -3.01
C ARG A 282 -20.41 -12.65 -1.49
N THR A 283 -20.96 -13.78 -1.06
CA THR A 283 -21.23 -14.13 0.33
C THR A 283 -20.09 -14.97 0.86
N TRP A 284 -19.40 -14.50 1.89
CA TRP A 284 -18.18 -15.11 2.43
C TRP A 284 -18.31 -15.37 3.94
N SER A 285 -17.88 -16.54 4.41
CA SER A 285 -17.89 -16.93 5.83
C SER A 285 -16.60 -17.62 6.23
N ALA A 286 -16.19 -17.51 7.50
CA ALA A 286 -15.02 -18.23 8.00
C ALA A 286 -15.24 -19.76 7.96
N MET A 287 -14.22 -20.50 7.54
CA MET A 287 -14.28 -21.94 7.37
C MET A 287 -14.21 -22.67 8.72
N SER A 288 -15.28 -23.38 9.09
CA SER A 288 -15.43 -24.00 10.42
C SER A 288 -14.65 -25.31 10.61
N LYS A 289 -14.13 -25.90 9.54
CA LYS A 289 -13.46 -27.21 9.52
C LYS A 289 -12.46 -27.23 8.37
N ILE A 290 -11.19 -27.42 8.69
CA ILE A 290 -10.08 -27.45 7.74
C ILE A 290 -8.98 -28.33 8.31
N THR A 291 -8.33 -29.14 7.48
CA THR A 291 -7.17 -29.94 7.90
C THR A 291 -5.91 -29.29 7.38
N VAL A 292 -4.98 -28.95 8.27
CA VAL A 292 -3.62 -28.53 7.91
C VAL A 292 -2.79 -29.79 7.68
N MET A 293 -2.01 -29.80 6.60
CA MET A 293 -1.17 -30.92 6.17
C MET A 293 0.30 -30.67 6.54
N GLU A 294 1.10 -31.74 6.58
CA GLU A 294 2.52 -31.69 6.94
C GLU A 294 3.38 -30.84 5.99
N ASP A 295 2.91 -30.63 4.75
CA ASP A 295 3.52 -29.74 3.74
C ASP A 295 3.11 -28.26 3.89
N GLY A 296 2.39 -27.90 4.96
CA GLY A 296 1.78 -26.58 5.14
C GLY A 296 0.55 -26.33 4.24
N GLY A 297 0.10 -27.35 3.51
CA GLY A 297 -1.12 -27.32 2.73
C GLY A 297 -2.38 -27.33 3.61
N PHE A 298 -3.49 -26.95 2.98
CA PHE A 298 -4.83 -26.97 3.55
C PHE A 298 -5.70 -27.92 2.75
N LEU A 299 -6.55 -28.66 3.46
CA LEU A 299 -7.47 -29.63 2.90
C LEU A 299 -8.90 -29.32 3.36
N ASP A 300 -9.84 -29.28 2.41
CA ASP A 300 -11.28 -29.23 2.67
C ASP A 300 -11.86 -30.66 2.70
N PRO A 301 -12.19 -31.20 3.89
CA PRO A 301 -12.78 -32.53 4.04
C PRO A 301 -14.29 -32.57 3.75
N ASP A 302 -14.95 -31.42 3.61
CA ASP A 302 -16.38 -31.33 3.27
C ASP A 302 -16.59 -31.18 1.75
N ALA A 303 -15.55 -30.78 1.02
CA ALA A 303 -15.53 -30.65 -0.43
C ALA A 303 -16.15 -31.83 -1.21
N PRO A 304 -16.03 -33.12 -0.83
CA PRO A 304 -16.69 -34.22 -1.55
C PRO A 304 -18.21 -34.07 -1.65
N ASN A 305 -18.84 -33.43 -0.66
CA ASN A 305 -20.30 -33.28 -0.56
C ASN A 305 -20.85 -32.06 -1.32
N LEU A 306 -19.98 -31.28 -1.99
CA LEU A 306 -20.32 -29.98 -2.56
C LEU A 306 -20.25 -29.97 -4.09
N ARG A 307 -21.16 -29.21 -4.72
CA ARG A 307 -21.12 -28.98 -6.17
C ARG A 307 -20.11 -27.90 -6.58
N LYS A 308 -19.73 -27.01 -5.67
CA LYS A 308 -18.74 -25.95 -5.85
C LYS A 308 -18.33 -25.40 -4.49
N ARG A 309 -17.11 -24.84 -4.39
CA ARG A 309 -16.70 -23.98 -3.28
C ARG A 309 -15.52 -23.11 -3.73
N PHE A 310 -15.50 -21.88 -3.24
CA PHE A 310 -14.44 -20.89 -3.46
C PHE A 310 -13.82 -20.50 -2.13
N TYR A 311 -12.54 -20.17 -2.14
CA TYR A 311 -11.71 -19.93 -0.97
C TYR A 311 -10.92 -18.64 -1.16
N ARG A 312 -10.94 -17.78 -0.15
CA ARG A 312 -10.00 -16.66 0.04
C ARG A 312 -9.42 -16.75 1.45
N VAL A 313 -8.21 -16.23 1.68
CA VAL A 313 -7.67 -16.11 3.04
C VAL A 313 -7.62 -14.64 3.44
N ARG A 314 -7.69 -14.40 4.76
CA ARG A 314 -7.42 -13.12 5.40
C ARG A 314 -6.27 -13.30 6.39
N SER A 315 -5.15 -12.60 6.21
CA SER A 315 -3.97 -12.65 7.08
C SER A 315 -3.77 -11.28 7.73
N GLY A 316 -3.79 -11.20 9.07
CA GLY A 316 -3.71 -9.92 9.80
C GLY A 316 -4.73 -8.86 9.34
N GLY A 317 -5.94 -9.30 8.95
CA GLY A 317 -7.00 -8.44 8.41
C GLY A 317 -6.96 -8.23 6.87
N VAL A 318 -5.78 -8.36 6.25
CA VAL A 318 -5.55 -8.18 4.81
C VAL A 318 -6.03 -9.39 4.02
N LEU A 319 -6.76 -9.18 2.92
CA LEU A 319 -7.17 -10.26 2.02
C LEU A 319 -6.05 -10.69 1.07
N LEU A 320 -6.01 -11.98 0.72
CA LEU A 320 -5.12 -12.54 -0.29
C LEU A 320 -5.27 -11.88 -1.67
N SER A 321 -4.21 -11.96 -2.47
CA SER A 321 -4.19 -11.49 -3.85
C SER A 321 -5.01 -12.33 -4.82
N ASN A 322 -5.49 -13.50 -4.43
CA ASN A 322 -6.29 -14.38 -5.26
C ASN A 322 -7.40 -15.13 -4.50
N VAL A 323 -8.38 -15.58 -5.28
CA VAL A 323 -9.40 -16.56 -4.91
C VAL A 323 -9.11 -17.84 -5.68
N VAL A 324 -9.28 -18.99 -5.04
CA VAL A 324 -9.24 -20.33 -5.67
C VAL A 324 -10.53 -21.07 -5.45
N GLY A 325 -10.76 -22.17 -6.16
CA GLY A 325 -11.87 -23.07 -5.87
C GLY A 325 -12.08 -24.14 -6.92
N PHE A 326 -13.26 -24.76 -6.85
CA PHE A 326 -13.69 -25.78 -7.80
C PHE A 326 -15.21 -25.71 -8.09
N ALA A 327 -15.61 -26.35 -9.18
CA ALA A 327 -17.00 -26.69 -9.49
C ALA A 327 -17.09 -28.06 -10.16
N ARG A 328 -18.03 -28.88 -9.71
CA ARG A 328 -18.40 -30.18 -10.30
C ARG A 328 -19.57 -29.99 -11.25
N ILE A 329 -19.35 -30.22 -12.53
CA ILE A 329 -20.33 -30.06 -13.59
C ILE A 329 -20.81 -31.45 -14.03
N ALA A 330 -22.06 -31.78 -13.74
CA ALA A 330 -22.63 -33.06 -14.15
C ALA A 330 -22.84 -33.05 -15.67
N ALA A 331 -22.01 -33.79 -16.40
CA ALA A 331 -22.14 -34.05 -17.83
C ALA A 331 -22.92 -35.36 -18.03
N PRO A 332 -24.20 -35.33 -18.47
CA PRO A 332 -24.95 -36.54 -18.80
C PRO A 332 -24.30 -37.31 -19.96
N ALA A 333 -24.74 -38.54 -20.20
CA ALA A 333 -24.40 -39.28 -21.42
C ALA A 333 -24.71 -38.44 -22.68
N GLY A 334 -23.80 -38.43 -23.64
CA GLY A 334 -23.88 -37.58 -24.82
C GLY A 334 -23.34 -36.16 -24.59
N TYR A 335 -23.95 -35.17 -25.25
CA TYR A 335 -23.42 -33.81 -25.32
C TYR A 335 -23.79 -32.91 -24.13
N SER A 336 -22.88 -32.01 -23.77
CA SER A 336 -23.09 -30.87 -22.86
C SER A 336 -22.30 -29.66 -23.38
N ILE A 337 -22.76 -28.41 -23.14
CA ILE A 337 -21.93 -27.22 -23.39
C ILE A 337 -21.25 -26.83 -22.07
N ILE A 338 -19.93 -27.00 -22.01
CA ILE A 338 -19.13 -26.75 -20.81
C ILE A 338 -18.02 -25.74 -21.15
N GLY A 339 -17.79 -24.81 -20.23
CA GLY A 339 -16.83 -23.72 -20.40
C GLY A 339 -15.82 -23.60 -19.27
N SER A 340 -14.65 -23.07 -19.59
CA SER A 340 -13.62 -22.75 -18.62
C SER A 340 -13.98 -21.44 -17.91
N GLN A 341 -13.87 -21.43 -16.58
CA GLN A 341 -14.13 -20.24 -15.75
C GLN A 341 -13.04 -20.01 -14.69
N PHE A 342 -11.96 -20.78 -14.79
CA PHE A 342 -10.86 -20.84 -13.83
C PHE A 342 -9.53 -20.75 -14.61
N VAL A 343 -8.55 -20.08 -14.02
CA VAL A 343 -7.15 -20.13 -14.46
C VAL A 343 -6.49 -21.31 -13.76
N ASN A 344 -6.12 -22.34 -14.53
CA ASN A 344 -5.43 -23.53 -14.01
C ASN A 344 -4.18 -23.80 -14.86
N GLY A 345 -3.00 -23.57 -14.29
CA GLY A 345 -1.73 -23.64 -15.00
C GLY A 345 -1.74 -22.82 -16.30
N SER A 346 -1.58 -23.49 -17.44
CA SER A 346 -1.63 -22.89 -18.79
C SER A 346 -3.00 -22.98 -19.48
N ASN A 347 -4.05 -23.40 -18.77
CA ASN A 347 -5.40 -23.63 -19.29
C ASN A 347 -5.48 -24.63 -20.46
N THR A 348 -4.53 -25.55 -20.57
CA THR A 348 -4.58 -26.66 -21.54
C THR A 348 -5.76 -27.58 -21.26
N MET A 349 -6.18 -28.35 -22.28
CA MET A 349 -7.27 -29.32 -22.13
C MET A 349 -7.03 -30.37 -21.03
N ASN A 350 -5.77 -30.75 -20.76
CA ASN A 350 -5.43 -31.62 -19.63
C ASN A 350 -5.61 -30.92 -18.27
N GLU A 351 -5.36 -29.62 -18.16
CA GLU A 351 -5.53 -28.86 -16.92
C GLU A 351 -7.00 -28.49 -16.66
N VAL A 352 -7.81 -28.31 -17.71
CA VAL A 352 -9.24 -27.94 -17.61
C VAL A 352 -10.16 -29.17 -17.55
N PHE A 353 -9.83 -30.24 -18.27
CA PHE A 353 -10.66 -31.45 -18.41
C PHE A 353 -9.87 -32.76 -18.26
N GLY A 354 -8.80 -32.79 -17.46
CA GLY A 354 -8.02 -34.00 -17.18
C GLY A 354 -8.76 -35.10 -16.40
N ASN A 355 -9.99 -34.84 -15.93
CA ASN A 355 -10.86 -35.83 -15.29
C ASN A 355 -12.03 -36.30 -16.19
N ALA A 356 -12.00 -35.95 -17.49
CA ALA A 356 -12.99 -36.45 -18.46
C ALA A 356 -12.98 -37.98 -18.54
N PRO A 357 -14.12 -38.62 -18.89
CA PRO A 357 -14.16 -40.06 -19.15
C PRO A 357 -13.35 -40.41 -20.41
N GLU A 358 -12.72 -41.58 -20.41
CA GLU A 358 -11.99 -42.08 -21.57
C GLU A 358 -12.89 -42.19 -22.81
N GLY A 359 -12.39 -41.76 -23.97
CA GLY A 359 -13.17 -41.63 -25.20
C GLY A 359 -14.02 -40.36 -25.29
N ALA A 360 -13.90 -39.42 -24.34
CA ALA A 360 -14.55 -38.12 -24.47
C ALA A 360 -14.00 -37.31 -25.66
N THR A 361 -14.87 -36.52 -26.28
CA THR A 361 -14.50 -35.62 -27.38
C THR A 361 -14.95 -34.21 -27.04
N PHE A 362 -14.07 -33.21 -27.26
CA PHE A 362 -14.39 -31.80 -27.10
C PHE A 362 -14.39 -31.10 -28.46
N PHE A 363 -15.39 -30.26 -28.69
CA PHE A 363 -15.62 -29.53 -29.92
C PHE A 363 -15.57 -28.02 -29.62
N LYS A 364 -14.42 -27.40 -29.83
CA LYS A 364 -14.24 -25.94 -29.68
C LYS A 364 -14.63 -25.27 -30.99
N TYR A 365 -15.52 -24.27 -30.95
CA TYR A 365 -15.94 -23.55 -32.16
C TYR A 365 -14.98 -22.40 -32.48
N ASP A 366 -14.35 -22.43 -33.64
CA ASP A 366 -13.59 -21.32 -34.19
C ASP A 366 -14.55 -20.40 -34.95
N ALA A 367 -14.84 -19.24 -34.38
CA ALA A 367 -15.75 -18.25 -34.96
C ALA A 367 -15.21 -17.55 -36.22
N VAL A 368 -13.88 -17.55 -36.43
CA VAL A 368 -13.24 -16.94 -37.60
C VAL A 368 -13.26 -17.91 -38.78
N ARG A 369 -12.91 -19.19 -38.54
CA ARG A 369 -12.96 -20.28 -39.54
C ARG A 369 -14.38 -20.85 -39.73
N LYS A 370 -15.30 -20.56 -38.81
CA LYS A 370 -16.69 -21.05 -38.75
C LYS A 370 -16.79 -22.58 -38.67
N GLN A 371 -15.84 -23.21 -38.00
CA GLN A 371 -15.65 -24.67 -37.95
C GLN A 371 -15.38 -25.14 -36.51
N PHE A 372 -15.57 -26.44 -36.26
CA PHE A 372 -15.23 -27.05 -34.98
C PHE A 372 -13.82 -27.66 -35.01
N ALA A 373 -12.97 -27.24 -34.08
CA ALA A 373 -11.76 -27.96 -33.73
C ALA A 373 -12.13 -29.12 -32.80
N VAL A 374 -11.89 -30.35 -33.26
CA VAL A 374 -12.18 -31.59 -32.53
C VAL A 374 -10.93 -32.05 -31.79
N ASN A 375 -11.07 -32.41 -30.52
CA ASN A 375 -10.01 -32.97 -29.68
C ASN A 375 -10.55 -34.20 -28.94
N ASN A 376 -9.76 -35.26 -28.80
CA ASN A 376 -10.19 -36.53 -28.20
C ASN A 376 -9.38 -36.85 -26.94
N TYR A 377 -10.00 -37.49 -25.95
CA TYR A 377 -9.38 -37.85 -24.68
C TYR A 377 -9.10 -39.35 -24.58
N PHE A 378 -7.83 -39.72 -24.56
CA PHE A 378 -7.36 -41.11 -24.51
C PHE A 378 -7.11 -41.61 -23.08
N GLY A 379 -7.87 -41.10 -22.10
CA GLY A 379 -7.77 -41.51 -20.70
C GLY A 379 -6.55 -40.92 -19.97
N PRO A 380 -6.44 -41.14 -18.64
CA PRO A 380 -5.46 -40.47 -17.78
C PRO A 380 -4.00 -40.69 -18.17
N SER A 381 -3.66 -41.82 -18.79
CA SER A 381 -2.29 -42.18 -19.19
C SER A 381 -1.78 -41.42 -20.42
N PHE A 382 -2.68 -40.93 -21.28
CA PHE A 382 -2.33 -40.32 -22.57
C PHE A 382 -2.80 -38.87 -22.70
N GLY A 383 -3.90 -38.52 -22.02
CA GLY A 383 -4.47 -37.17 -22.02
C GLY A 383 -5.27 -36.85 -23.29
N TRP A 384 -5.49 -35.55 -23.51
CA TRP A 384 -6.07 -35.02 -24.73
C TRP A 384 -5.06 -35.06 -25.90
N ASP A 385 -5.54 -35.43 -27.08
CA ASP A 385 -4.80 -35.55 -28.34
C ASP A 385 -4.06 -34.24 -28.71
N GLN A 386 -4.81 -33.14 -28.83
CA GLN A 386 -4.26 -31.80 -29.05
C GLN A 386 -3.78 -31.21 -27.72
N ARG A 387 -2.64 -31.72 -27.21
CA ARG A 387 -2.04 -31.31 -25.92
C ARG A 387 -1.81 -29.80 -25.76
N GLY A 388 -1.57 -29.09 -26.87
CA GLY A 388 -1.39 -27.63 -26.90
C GLY A 388 -2.69 -26.83 -27.06
N GLN A 389 -3.86 -27.47 -27.15
CA GLN A 389 -5.14 -26.78 -27.17
C GLN A 389 -5.46 -26.24 -25.77
N VAL A 390 -5.86 -24.97 -25.69
CA VAL A 390 -6.26 -24.29 -24.45
C VAL A 390 -7.74 -23.93 -24.45
N LEU A 391 -8.33 -23.84 -23.26
CA LEU A 391 -9.65 -23.27 -23.00
C LEU A 391 -9.55 -22.21 -21.89
N LEU A 392 -9.48 -20.95 -22.31
CA LEU A 392 -9.32 -19.79 -21.45
C LEU A 392 -10.64 -19.43 -20.74
N PRO A 393 -10.61 -18.73 -19.59
CA PRO A 393 -11.82 -18.31 -18.89
C PRO A 393 -12.80 -17.52 -19.79
N GLY A 394 -14.05 -17.99 -19.85
CA GLY A 394 -15.09 -17.47 -20.74
C GLY A 394 -15.26 -18.24 -22.05
N GLU A 395 -14.26 -18.99 -22.49
CA GLU A 395 -14.40 -19.88 -23.65
C GLU A 395 -15.17 -21.16 -23.28
N ALA A 396 -15.97 -21.67 -24.21
CA ALA A 396 -16.70 -22.92 -24.04
C ALA A 396 -16.77 -23.74 -25.34
N GLY A 397 -17.22 -24.99 -25.22
CA GLY A 397 -17.40 -25.90 -26.34
C GLY A 397 -18.38 -27.02 -25.99
N PHE A 398 -18.69 -27.88 -26.95
CA PHE A 398 -19.43 -29.11 -26.64
C PHE A 398 -18.45 -30.16 -26.11
N LEU A 399 -18.73 -30.71 -24.93
CA LEU A 399 -18.12 -31.94 -24.45
C LEU A 399 -19.09 -33.10 -24.75
N TYR A 400 -18.59 -34.15 -25.37
CA TYR A 400 -19.28 -35.44 -25.52
C TYR A 400 -18.77 -36.42 -24.46
N ASN A 401 -19.69 -36.92 -23.64
CA ASN A 401 -19.48 -38.01 -22.70
C ASN A 401 -19.93 -39.34 -23.34
N PRO A 402 -19.02 -40.31 -23.60
CA PRO A 402 -19.37 -41.61 -24.17
C PRO A 402 -19.95 -42.60 -23.14
N ALA A 403 -19.86 -42.31 -21.83
CA ALA A 403 -20.38 -43.18 -20.79
C ALA A 403 -21.92 -43.20 -20.80
N THR A 404 -22.51 -44.30 -20.35
CA THR A 404 -23.97 -44.47 -20.25
C THR A 404 -24.59 -43.68 -19.09
N ASN A 405 -23.77 -43.30 -18.10
CA ASN A 405 -24.14 -42.51 -16.94
C ASN A 405 -23.62 -41.06 -17.03
N ALA A 406 -24.17 -40.18 -16.19
CA ALA A 406 -23.60 -38.87 -15.97
C ALA A 406 -22.26 -38.98 -15.22
N VAL A 407 -21.31 -38.10 -15.56
CA VAL A 407 -20.00 -37.96 -14.91
C VAL A 407 -19.83 -36.54 -14.40
N ASP A 408 -19.10 -36.35 -13.30
CA ASP A 408 -18.77 -35.01 -12.79
C ASP A 408 -17.44 -34.53 -13.37
N ILE A 409 -17.50 -33.53 -14.24
CA ILE A 409 -16.33 -32.80 -14.74
C ILE A 409 -15.91 -31.79 -13.67
N VAL A 410 -14.65 -31.83 -13.25
CA VAL A 410 -14.11 -30.97 -12.19
C VAL A 410 -13.36 -29.80 -12.83
N LEU A 411 -14.02 -28.66 -12.86
CA LEU A 411 -13.35 -27.38 -13.11
C LEU A 411 -12.73 -26.89 -11.80
N GLN A 412 -11.49 -26.42 -11.83
CA GLN A 412 -10.75 -25.97 -10.64
C GLN A 412 -9.69 -24.94 -11.01
N GLY A 413 -9.17 -24.23 -10.00
CA GLY A 413 -8.00 -23.35 -10.13
C GLY A 413 -8.21 -21.99 -9.46
N ARG A 414 -7.46 -20.99 -9.92
CA ARG A 414 -7.60 -19.59 -9.53
C ARG A 414 -8.78 -18.96 -10.28
N LEU A 415 -9.48 -18.02 -9.65
CA LEU A 415 -10.49 -17.22 -10.36
C LEU A 415 -9.81 -16.06 -11.12
N PRO A 416 -10.33 -15.65 -12.29
CA PRO A 416 -9.92 -14.40 -12.93
C PRO A 416 -10.22 -13.19 -12.03
N LEU A 417 -9.29 -12.23 -12.01
CA LEU A 417 -9.34 -11.03 -11.16
C LEU A 417 -9.09 -9.79 -12.01
N GLY A 418 -9.55 -8.63 -11.52
CA GLY A 418 -9.59 -7.41 -12.32
C GLY A 418 -10.58 -7.55 -13.46
N ARG A 419 -10.31 -6.85 -14.57
CA ARG A 419 -11.15 -6.82 -15.77
C ARG A 419 -10.88 -8.07 -16.63
N SER A 420 -11.78 -9.05 -16.58
CA SER A 420 -11.84 -10.17 -17.51
C SER A 420 -12.76 -9.82 -18.69
N THR A 421 -12.43 -10.30 -19.88
CA THR A 421 -13.10 -9.93 -21.15
C THR A 421 -13.23 -11.13 -22.09
N VAL A 422 -14.46 -11.54 -22.40
CA VAL A 422 -14.73 -12.62 -23.38
C VAL A 422 -15.14 -12.01 -24.73
N PRO A 423 -14.36 -12.18 -25.81
CA PRO A 423 -14.77 -11.69 -27.12
C PRO A 423 -15.97 -12.50 -27.65
N MET A 424 -16.93 -11.82 -28.26
CA MET A 424 -18.09 -12.44 -28.91
C MET A 424 -18.17 -11.95 -30.36
N HIS A 425 -18.08 -12.87 -31.31
CA HIS A 425 -18.00 -12.52 -32.73
C HIS A 425 -19.39 -12.26 -33.32
N ALA A 426 -19.45 -11.43 -34.37
CA ALA A 426 -20.62 -11.36 -35.24
C ALA A 426 -20.79 -12.71 -35.98
N GLY A 427 -22.02 -13.21 -36.08
CA GLY A 427 -22.26 -14.61 -36.40
C GLY A 427 -22.28 -15.46 -35.13
N TYR A 428 -21.59 -16.61 -35.14
CA TYR A 428 -21.66 -17.60 -34.08
C TYR A 428 -20.45 -17.59 -33.12
N SER A 429 -20.64 -18.02 -31.87
CA SER A 429 -19.58 -18.26 -30.86
C SER A 429 -20.06 -19.27 -29.81
N ILE A 430 -19.16 -19.97 -29.10
CA ILE A 430 -19.53 -20.74 -27.89
C ILE A 430 -18.79 -20.14 -26.70
N VAL A 431 -19.55 -19.66 -25.71
CA VAL A 431 -19.00 -18.92 -24.55
C VAL A 431 -19.69 -19.32 -23.25
N CYS A 432 -19.04 -19.04 -22.13
CA CYS A 432 -19.62 -19.02 -20.80
C CYS A 432 -19.33 -17.66 -20.14
N HIS A 433 -19.90 -17.42 -18.95
CA HIS A 433 -19.54 -16.25 -18.15
C HIS A 433 -18.05 -16.32 -17.75
N PRO A 434 -17.25 -15.24 -17.79
CA PRO A 434 -15.80 -15.26 -17.52
C PRO A 434 -15.39 -15.70 -16.09
N MET A 435 -16.34 -15.87 -15.17
CA MET A 435 -16.11 -16.25 -13.78
C MET A 435 -17.11 -17.32 -13.31
N PRO A 436 -16.80 -18.10 -12.25
CA PRO A 436 -17.62 -19.22 -11.80
C PRO A 436 -18.85 -18.76 -10.99
N MET A 437 -19.80 -18.14 -11.69
CA MET A 437 -21.03 -17.57 -11.13
C MET A 437 -22.26 -18.20 -11.81
N SER A 438 -23.34 -18.37 -11.04
CA SER A 438 -24.66 -18.82 -11.53
C SER A 438 -25.64 -17.65 -11.58
N GLY A 439 -26.61 -17.69 -12.51
CA GLY A 439 -27.73 -16.75 -12.54
C GLY A 439 -28.36 -16.57 -13.92
N VAL A 440 -29.33 -15.66 -14.03
CA VAL A 440 -29.93 -15.22 -15.29
C VAL A 440 -28.92 -14.35 -16.04
N VAL A 441 -28.55 -14.77 -17.25
CA VAL A 441 -27.46 -14.21 -18.07
C VAL A 441 -27.55 -12.70 -18.20
N GLY A 442 -28.72 -12.16 -18.56
CA GLY A 442 -28.92 -10.71 -18.75
C GLY A 442 -29.19 -9.89 -17.48
N ARG A 443 -29.16 -10.48 -16.28
CA ARG A 443 -29.50 -9.80 -15.01
C ARG A 443 -28.46 -9.99 -13.90
N ASP A 444 -27.95 -11.21 -13.73
CA ASP A 444 -27.11 -11.62 -12.59
C ASP A 444 -25.62 -11.77 -12.95
N LEU A 445 -25.34 -11.79 -14.27
CA LEU A 445 -24.06 -12.14 -14.91
C LEU A 445 -23.60 -11.08 -15.93
N ASP A 446 -24.15 -9.87 -15.89
CA ASP A 446 -23.71 -8.70 -16.67
C ASP A 446 -23.59 -8.88 -18.20
N TYR A 447 -24.31 -9.82 -18.81
CA TYR A 447 -24.21 -10.08 -20.25
C TYR A 447 -24.69 -8.89 -21.09
N PRO A 448 -23.84 -8.31 -21.98
CA PRO A 448 -24.20 -7.13 -22.75
C PRO A 448 -25.12 -7.51 -23.90
N GLN A 449 -26.42 -7.35 -23.71
CA GLN A 449 -27.47 -7.70 -24.68
C GLN A 449 -27.44 -6.77 -25.91
N THR A 450 -27.70 -7.31 -27.11
CA THR A 450 -28.12 -6.52 -28.29
C THR A 450 -29.33 -7.13 -28.99
N GLU A 451 -30.06 -6.31 -29.74
CA GLU A 451 -31.15 -6.74 -30.62
C GLU A 451 -30.70 -7.89 -31.53
N GLY A 452 -31.48 -8.98 -31.58
CA GLY A 452 -31.16 -10.14 -32.40
C GLY A 452 -30.06 -11.06 -31.85
N ASP A 453 -29.66 -10.91 -30.58
CA ASP A 453 -28.92 -11.95 -29.86
C ASP A 453 -29.80 -13.20 -29.69
N ILE A 454 -29.26 -14.38 -30.04
CA ILE A 454 -29.94 -15.67 -29.86
C ILE A 454 -29.02 -16.62 -29.10
N LEU A 455 -29.49 -17.11 -27.94
CA LEU A 455 -28.75 -18.02 -27.07
C LEU A 455 -29.36 -19.43 -27.15
N PHE A 456 -28.50 -20.41 -27.42
CA PHE A 456 -28.83 -21.82 -27.57
C PHE A 456 -28.17 -22.62 -26.43
N ARG A 457 -28.94 -22.88 -25.36
CA ARG A 457 -28.48 -23.66 -24.20
C ARG A 457 -28.80 -25.14 -24.40
N TYR A 458 -27.80 -26.02 -24.32
CA TYR A 458 -28.04 -27.46 -24.43
C TYR A 458 -28.35 -28.07 -23.06
N ARG A 459 -29.57 -28.59 -22.85
CA ARG A 459 -29.97 -29.28 -21.62
C ARG A 459 -30.79 -30.53 -21.95
N LYS A 460 -30.41 -31.69 -21.39
CA LYS A 460 -31.12 -32.98 -21.53
C LYS A 460 -31.43 -33.36 -22.99
N GLY A 461 -30.40 -33.38 -23.84
CA GLY A 461 -30.52 -33.86 -25.24
C GLY A 461 -31.17 -32.88 -26.23
N ARG A 462 -31.45 -31.64 -25.82
CA ARG A 462 -32.10 -30.62 -26.67
C ARG A 462 -31.56 -29.21 -26.42
N PHE A 463 -31.69 -28.36 -27.43
CA PHE A 463 -31.50 -26.92 -27.26
C PHE A 463 -32.74 -26.25 -26.66
N LEU A 464 -32.50 -25.32 -25.75
CA LEU A 464 -33.42 -24.29 -25.31
C LEU A 464 -32.96 -22.98 -25.96
N ILE A 465 -33.87 -22.29 -26.65
CA ILE A 465 -33.57 -21.08 -27.42
C ILE A 465 -34.14 -19.87 -26.67
N SER A 466 -33.34 -18.82 -26.57
CA SER A 466 -33.69 -17.52 -25.98
C SER A 466 -33.33 -16.41 -26.97
N ASN A 467 -34.29 -15.55 -27.33
CA ASN A 467 -34.10 -14.44 -28.27
C ASN A 467 -34.21 -13.10 -27.52
N TYR A 468 -33.31 -12.15 -27.78
CA TYR A 468 -33.37 -10.81 -27.19
C TYR A 468 -34.08 -9.79 -28.06
N PHE A 469 -34.94 -8.98 -27.44
CA PHE A 469 -35.69 -7.89 -28.05
C PHE A 469 -35.42 -6.58 -27.29
N GLU A 470 -34.63 -5.69 -27.88
CA GLU A 470 -34.29 -4.35 -27.36
C GLU A 470 -35.53 -3.45 -27.30
N SER A 471 -36.46 -3.60 -28.24
CA SER A 471 -37.76 -2.89 -28.28
C SER A 471 -38.60 -3.04 -27.00
N VAL A 472 -38.38 -4.12 -26.24
CA VAL A 472 -39.01 -4.41 -24.93
C VAL A 472 -37.97 -4.72 -23.84
N LYS A 473 -36.68 -4.47 -24.12
CA LYS A 473 -35.50 -4.71 -23.28
C LYS A 473 -35.51 -6.04 -22.51
N ARG A 474 -35.89 -7.13 -23.17
CA ARG A 474 -35.99 -8.46 -22.54
C ARG A 474 -35.76 -9.62 -23.51
N TRP A 475 -35.44 -10.76 -22.92
CA TRP A 475 -35.56 -12.07 -23.54
C TRP A 475 -37.03 -12.50 -23.60
N ASP A 476 -37.38 -13.35 -24.58
CA ASP A 476 -38.63 -14.14 -24.55
C ASP A 476 -38.64 -15.14 -23.39
N PHE A 477 -37.57 -15.89 -23.24
CA PHE A 477 -37.31 -16.86 -22.17
C PHE A 477 -35.94 -16.56 -21.56
N PRO A 478 -35.85 -15.80 -20.44
CA PRO A 478 -34.57 -15.41 -19.84
C PRO A 478 -33.63 -16.61 -19.60
N PRO A 479 -32.46 -16.65 -20.26
CA PRO A 479 -31.56 -17.79 -20.11
C PRO A 479 -30.81 -17.72 -18.78
N ASP A 480 -30.82 -18.83 -18.04
CA ASP A 480 -29.97 -19.09 -16.88
C ASP A 480 -28.68 -19.86 -17.26
N LEU A 481 -27.62 -19.65 -16.48
CA LEU A 481 -26.44 -20.50 -16.43
C LEU A 481 -26.12 -20.89 -14.99
N ASN A 482 -25.58 -22.09 -14.81
CA ASN A 482 -24.77 -22.44 -13.65
C ASN A 482 -23.28 -22.19 -13.93
N VAL A 483 -22.49 -22.21 -12.86
CA VAL A 483 -21.03 -22.40 -12.94
C VAL A 483 -20.71 -23.56 -13.90
N GLY A 484 -19.69 -23.36 -14.76
CA GLY A 484 -19.19 -24.29 -15.76
C GLY A 484 -20.07 -24.49 -17.01
N GLU A 485 -21.32 -24.01 -17.01
CA GLU A 485 -22.20 -24.11 -18.18
C GLU A 485 -21.89 -22.99 -19.19
N GLY A 486 -21.91 -23.34 -20.48
CA GLY A 486 -21.87 -22.36 -21.57
C GLY A 486 -23.12 -22.40 -22.44
N PHE A 487 -23.16 -21.53 -23.45
CA PHE A 487 -24.16 -21.55 -24.51
C PHE A 487 -23.51 -21.37 -25.88
N TYR A 488 -24.16 -21.92 -26.91
CA TYR A 488 -23.89 -21.51 -28.29
C TYR A 488 -24.67 -20.21 -28.53
N LEU A 489 -24.05 -19.27 -29.22
CA LEU A 489 -24.46 -17.88 -29.34
C LEU A 489 -24.54 -17.51 -30.81
N TYR A 490 -25.59 -16.80 -31.21
CA TYR A 490 -25.61 -15.99 -32.43
C TYR A 490 -25.77 -14.51 -32.06
N ARG A 491 -25.02 -13.61 -32.71
CA ARG A 491 -25.19 -12.16 -32.64
C ARG A 491 -25.05 -11.52 -34.02
N GLN A 492 -25.80 -10.44 -34.26
CA GLN A 492 -25.66 -9.65 -35.50
C GLN A 492 -24.38 -8.79 -35.50
N VAL A 493 -23.98 -8.29 -34.32
CA VAL A 493 -22.82 -7.41 -34.13
C VAL A 493 -21.86 -8.03 -33.12
N ALA A 494 -20.56 -7.85 -33.33
CA ALA A 494 -19.53 -8.31 -32.40
C ALA A 494 -19.56 -7.48 -31.10
N GLY A 495 -19.16 -8.10 -30.00
CA GLY A 495 -19.14 -7.48 -28.67
C GLY A 495 -18.10 -8.11 -27.74
N THR A 496 -18.14 -7.75 -26.48
CA THR A 496 -17.23 -8.31 -25.46
C THR A 496 -17.97 -8.40 -24.13
N TRP A 497 -18.03 -9.59 -23.54
CA TRP A 497 -18.61 -9.81 -22.22
C TRP A 497 -17.55 -9.47 -21.18
N GLU A 498 -17.71 -8.34 -20.50
CA GLU A 498 -16.77 -7.88 -19.49
C GLU A 498 -17.28 -8.16 -18.08
N ARG A 499 -16.37 -8.55 -17.19
CA ARG A 499 -16.62 -8.62 -15.75
C ARG A 499 -15.38 -8.09 -15.02
N ASN A 500 -15.58 -7.15 -14.12
CA ASN A 500 -14.53 -6.70 -13.18
C ASN A 500 -14.79 -7.32 -11.81
N PHE A 501 -13.77 -7.92 -11.19
CA PHE A 501 -13.87 -8.58 -9.89
C PHE A 501 -12.62 -8.36 -9.04
N SER A 502 -12.82 -8.21 -7.72
CA SER A 502 -11.75 -8.10 -6.74
C SER A 502 -12.00 -9.06 -5.58
N VAL A 503 -10.93 -9.49 -4.90
CA VAL A 503 -11.01 -10.50 -3.83
C VAL A 503 -11.88 -10.06 -2.65
N GLY A 504 -12.08 -8.75 -2.45
CA GLY A 504 -12.93 -8.15 -1.43
C GLY A 504 -14.35 -7.77 -1.87
N GLN A 505 -14.79 -8.23 -3.04
CA GLN A 505 -16.17 -8.04 -3.56
C GLN A 505 -17.15 -9.12 -3.04
#